data_AF-A0A7Y5S5Z7-F1
#
_entry.id   AF-A0A7Y5S5Z7-F1
#
_cell.length_a   1.000
_cell.length_b   1.000
_cell.length_c   1.000
_cell.angle_alpha   90.00
_cell.angle_beta   90.00
_cell.angle_gamma   90.00
#
_symmetry.space_group_name_H-M   'P 1'
#
loop_
_entity.id
_entity.type
_entity.pdbx_description
1 polymer ?
#
loop_
_entity_poly.entity_id
_entity_poly.type
_entity_poly.pdbx_seq_one_letter_code
_entity_poly.pdbx_strand_id
1 'polypeptide(L)' 'MAMLDGKQRHDWSIAASVMSVMANLQRDPKRSRRLHPSDFDPFSKHQRPVKVDVSVLKDVFIDGKFPSHSKEAHG' A
#
# COMPACT_ATOMS: atom_id res chain seq x y z
N MET A 1 -28.00 0.74 -7.42
CA MET A 1 -26.73 1.46 -7.15
C MET A 1 -25.52 0.54 -6.99
N ALA A 2 -25.64 -0.70 -6.50
CA ALA A 2 -24.48 -1.59 -6.31
C ALA A 2 -23.72 -1.97 -7.61
N MET A 3 -24.43 -2.16 -8.73
CA MET A 3 -23.81 -2.48 -10.03
C MET A 3 -23.02 -1.31 -10.65
N LEU A 4 -23.45 -0.07 -10.40
CA LEU A 4 -22.78 1.13 -10.91
C LEU A 4 -21.41 1.31 -10.24
N ASP A 5 -21.35 1.12 -8.92
CA ASP A 5 -20.10 1.13 -8.15
C ASP A 5 -19.15 -0.01 -8.57
N GLY A 6 -19.69 -1.21 -8.83
CA GLY A 6 -18.91 -2.33 -9.36
C GLY A 6 -18.28 -2.06 -10.72
N LYS A 7 -19.05 -1.48 -11.66
CA LYS A 7 -18.54 -1.07 -12.98
C LYS A 7 -17.46 0.00 -12.85
N GLN A 8 -17.69 1.02 -12.03
CA GLN A 8 -16.73 2.10 -11.82
C GLN A 8 -15.40 1.56 -11.28
N ARG A 9 -15.43 0.69 -10.26
CA ARG A 9 -14.21 0.07 -9.70
C ARG A 9 -13.47 -0.78 -10.73
N HIS A 10 -14.20 -1.53 -11.57
CA HIS A 10 -13.61 -2.32 -12.64
C HIS A 10 -12.92 -1.43 -13.70
N ASP A 11 -13.60 -0.38 -14.15
CA ASP A 11 -13.05 0.57 -15.12
C ASP A 11 -11.77 1.23 -14.59
N TRP A 12 -11.77 1.62 -13.31
CA TRP A 12 -10.59 2.17 -12.64
C TRP A 12 -9.46 1.16 -12.48
N SER A 13 -9.77 -0.11 -12.20
CA SER A 13 -8.76 -1.18 -12.14
C SER A 13 -8.06 -1.37 -13.48
N ILE A 14 -8.79 -1.28 -14.61
CA ILE A 14 -8.21 -1.36 -15.95
C ILE A 14 -7.35 -0.12 -16.22
N ALA A 15 -7.90 1.08 -15.99
CA ALA A 15 -7.18 2.34 -16.22
C ALA A 15 -5.86 2.40 -15.42
N ALA A 16 -5.90 2.01 -14.15
CA ALA A 16 -4.73 1.94 -13.27
C ALA A 16 -3.65 1.00 -13.78
N SER A 17 -4.05 -0.16 -14.34
CA SER A 17 -3.12 -1.13 -14.91
C SER A 17 -2.41 -0.56 -16.14
N VAL A 18 -3.14 0.10 -17.03
CA VAL A 18 -2.58 0.76 -18.22
C VAL A 18 -1.64 1.90 -17.84
N MET A 19 -2.06 2.77 -16.90
CA MET A 19 -1.23 3.88 -16.42
C MET A 19 0.08 3.38 -15.80
N SER A 20 0.02 2.32 -14.99
CA SER A 20 1.21 1.72 -14.41
C SER A 20 2.20 1.22 -15.46
N VAL A 21 1.73 0.56 -16.52
CA VAL A 21 2.61 0.10 -17.61
C VAL A 21 3.24 1.29 -18.32
N MET A 22 2.44 2.27 -18.75
CA MET A 22 2.93 3.46 -19.46
C MET A 22 3.96 4.24 -18.63
N ALA A 23 3.65 4.50 -17.36
CA ALA A 23 4.55 5.24 -16.47
C ALA A 23 5.87 4.48 -16.22
N ASN A 24 5.82 3.15 -16.10
CA ASN A 24 7.03 2.34 -15.94
C ASN A 24 7.87 2.24 -17.22
N LEU A 25 7.26 2.31 -18.41
CA LEU A 25 7.99 2.36 -19.68
C LEU A 25 8.75 3.69 -19.83
N GLN A 26 8.16 4.78 -19.34
CA GLN A 26 8.74 6.13 -19.46
C GLN A 26 9.69 6.50 -18.31
N ARG A 27 9.67 5.78 -17.18
CA ARG A 27 10.54 6.10 -16.02
C ARG A 27 11.99 5.66 -16.26
N ASP A 28 12.92 6.42 -15.67
CA ASP A 28 14.29 5.95 -15.47
C ASP A 28 14.35 5.01 -14.25
N PRO A 29 14.73 3.73 -14.42
CA PRO A 29 14.79 2.75 -13.33
C PRO A 29 15.78 3.10 -12.21
N LYS A 30 16.78 3.95 -12.48
CA LYS A 30 17.81 4.34 -11.50
C LYS A 30 17.36 5.51 -10.63
N ARG A 31 16.40 6.31 -11.10
CA ARG A 31 15.96 7.56 -10.44
C ARG A 31 14.65 7.42 -9.70
N SER A 32 13.79 6.48 -10.08
CA SER A 32 12.46 6.33 -9.48
C SER A 32 12.15 4.87 -9.18
N ARG A 33 11.35 4.65 -8.13
CA ARG A 33 10.83 3.32 -7.78
C ARG A 33 9.94 2.76 -8.89
N ARG A 34 9.71 1.45 -8.86
CA ARG A 34 8.67 0.82 -9.69
C ARG A 34 7.30 1.32 -9.25
N LEU A 35 6.48 1.70 -10.22
CA LEU A 35 5.10 2.12 -10.00
C LEU A 35 4.19 0.90 -10.13
N HIS A 36 3.21 0.77 -9.26
CA HIS A 36 2.25 -0.32 -9.25
C HIS A 36 0.86 0.20 -9.64
N PRO A 37 -0.07 -0.62 -10.20
CA PRO A 37 -1.43 -0.17 -10.49
C PRO A 37 -2.12 0.48 -9.29
N SER A 38 -1.86 -0.02 -8.06
CA SER A 38 -2.41 0.56 -6.84
C SER A 38 -2.00 2.01 -6.57
N ASP A 39 -0.90 2.49 -7.16
CA ASP A 39 -0.48 3.90 -7.05
C ASP A 39 -1.41 4.84 -7.85
N PHE A 40 -2.19 4.31 -8.80
CA PHE A 40 -3.08 5.08 -9.69
C PHE A 40 -4.57 4.83 -9.45
N ASP A 41 -4.93 3.74 -8.77
CA ASP A 41 -6.30 3.37 -8.49
C ASP A 41 -6.85 4.09 -7.23
N PRO A 42 -7.89 4.93 -7.35
CA PRO A 42 -8.48 5.63 -6.21
C PRO A 42 -9.10 4.71 -5.15
N PHE A 43 -9.49 3.49 -5.55
CA PHE A 43 -10.10 2.51 -4.66
C PHE A 43 -9.08 1.60 -3.96
N SER A 44 -7.79 1.72 -4.33
CA SER A 44 -6.74 0.91 -3.74
C SER A 44 -6.45 1.35 -2.30
N LYS A 45 -6.57 0.39 -1.38
CA LYS A 45 -6.26 0.59 0.04
C LYS A 45 -4.75 0.53 0.24
N HIS A 46 -4.13 1.69 0.45
CA HIS A 46 -2.73 1.78 0.82
C HIS A 46 -2.56 1.31 2.27
N GLN A 47 -1.79 0.24 2.49
CA GLN A 47 -1.41 -0.16 3.84
C GLN A 47 -0.52 0.92 4.43
N ARG A 48 -1.04 1.62 5.44
CA ARG A 48 -0.25 2.58 6.20
C ARG A 48 0.73 1.78 7.06
N PRO A 49 2.02 2.17 7.10
CA PRO A 49 2.96 1.54 8.01
C PRO A 49 2.41 1.60 9.43
N VAL A 50 2.39 0.46 10.13
CA VAL A 50 1.98 0.43 11.53
C VAL A 50 3.04 1.17 12.33
N LYS A 51 2.65 2.26 12.98
CA LYS A 51 3.54 2.97 13.91
C LYS A 51 3.66 2.11 15.16
N VAL A 52 4.85 1.60 15.44
CA VAL A 52 5.17 0.83 16.65
C VAL A 52 6.38 1.45 17.35
N ASP A 53 6.43 1.31 18.67
CA ASP A 53 7.58 1.75 19.46
C ASP A 53 8.80 0.84 19.19
N VAL A 54 10.01 1.41 19.28
CA VAL A 54 11.28 0.68 19.11
C VAL A 54 11.43 -0.43 20.14
N SER A 55 10.77 -0.33 21.30
CA SER A 55 10.75 -1.37 22.35
C SER A 55 10.30 -2.73 21.82
N VAL A 56 9.45 -2.76 20.79
CA VAL A 56 8.96 -4.00 20.16
C VAL A 56 10.09 -4.84 19.57
N LEU A 57 11.19 -4.21 19.13
CA LEU A 57 12.35 -4.94 18.62
C LEU A 57 13.01 -5.78 19.73
N LYS A 58 13.08 -5.27 20.96
CA LYS A 58 13.57 -6.04 22.10
C LYS A 58 12.66 -7.23 22.37
N ASP A 59 11.34 -7.01 22.40
CA ASP A 59 10.38 -8.07 22.70
C ASP A 59 10.46 -9.23 21.69
N VAL A 60 10.62 -8.92 20.40
CA VAL A 60 10.71 -9.92 19.31
C VAL A 60 12.08 -10.59 19.25
N PHE A 61 13.17 -9.82 19.28
CA PHE A 61 14.51 -10.32 18.99
C PHE A 61 15.30 -10.76 20.22
N ILE A 62 14.95 -10.29 21.43
CA ILE A 62 15.61 -10.68 22.69
C ILE A 62 14.70 -11.62 23.49
N ASP A 63 13.46 -11.21 23.71
CA ASP A 63 12.55 -11.93 24.61
C ASP A 63 11.71 -13.01 23.91
N GLY A 64 11.77 -13.09 22.58
CA GLY A 64 11.09 -14.11 21.76
C GLY A 64 9.55 -14.03 21.81
N LYS A 65 9.00 -12.89 22.21
CA LYS A 65 7.54 -12.67 22.36
C LYS A 65 7.00 -11.98 21.13
N PHE A 66 5.93 -12.52 20.55
CA PHE A 66 5.19 -11.81 19.51
C PHE A 66 4.36 -10.68 20.13
N PRO A 67 4.52 -9.43 19.67
CA PRO A 67 3.76 -8.30 20.18
C PRO A 67 2.28 -8.48 19.81
N SER A 68 1.39 -8.45 20.81
CA SER A 68 -0.03 -8.77 20.63
C SER A 68 -0.92 -7.57 20.24
N HIS A 69 -0.44 -6.32 20.28
CA HIS A 69 -1.26 -5.17 19.89
C HIS A 69 -0.46 -4.03 19.25
N SER A 70 -0.91 -3.62 18.06
CA SER A 70 -0.65 -2.30 17.49
C SER A 70 -1.44 -1.26 18.28
N LYS A 71 -0.85 -0.68 19.33
CA LYS A 71 -1.39 0.57 19.88
C LYS A 71 -1.09 1.67 18.87
N GLU A 72 -2.12 2.13 18.18
CA GLU A 72 -2.09 3.41 17.47
C GLU A 72 -1.69 4.47 18.49
N ALA A 73 -0.44 4.93 18.41
CA ALA A 73 0.02 6.09 19.16
C ALA A 73 -0.75 7.30 18.62
N HIS A 74 -1.80 7.69 19.33
CA HIS A 74 -2.43 8.99 19.19
C HIS A 74 -1.38 10.07 19.45
N GLY A 75 -1.20 10.94 18.45
CA GLY A 75 -0.41 12.16 18.49
C GLY A 75 -0.89 13.04 17.34
#